data_AF-A0A3N1VPV3-F1
#
_entry.id   AF-A0A3N1VPV3-F1
#
_cell.length_a   1.000
_cell.length_b   1.000
_cell.length_c   1.000
_cell.angle_alpha   90.00
_cell.angle_beta   90.00
_cell.angle_gamma   90.00
#
_symmetry.space_group_name_H-M   'P 1'
#
loop_
_entity.id
_entity.type
_entity.pdbx_description
1 polymer ?
#
loop_
_entity_poly.entity_id
_entity_poly.type
_entity_poly.pdbx_seq_one_letter_code
_entity_poly.pdbx_strand_id
1 'polypeptide(L)'
;MDDAVRAFLTEKVAQEPYARHLGLRLVAMDTGYALVEMDFDENKQNIHGLAHGGAVFSLIDEAFEIASNSHGIMAVALNMNVTYMASPRLGTTLRAEATEVHRTVRTASYQIRVTDADGTLIAMCQALVYRKKDKAFAATTSPMAKEDVAAGEGALST
;
A
#
# COMPACT_ATOMS: atom_id res chain seq x y z
N MET A 1 17.11 -2.97 -5.13
CA MET A 1 15.92 -3.80 -5.42
C MET A 1 16.11 -4.65 -6.66
N ASP A 2 15.46 -5.82 -6.73
CA ASP A 2 15.37 -6.64 -7.95
C ASP A 2 14.56 -5.92 -9.05
N ASP A 3 15.03 -5.96 -10.29
CA ASP A 3 14.46 -5.20 -11.40
C ASP A 3 13.08 -5.71 -11.83
N ALA A 4 12.83 -7.02 -11.77
CA ALA A 4 11.52 -7.59 -12.09
C ALA A 4 10.49 -7.20 -11.02
N VAL A 5 10.91 -7.19 -9.75
CA VAL A 5 10.08 -6.67 -8.66
C VAL A 5 9.75 -5.20 -8.87
N ARG A 6 10.75 -4.40 -9.28
CA ARG A 6 10.56 -2.98 -9.58
C ARG A 6 9.53 -2.75 -10.67
N ALA A 7 9.70 -3.40 -11.81
CA ALA A 7 8.82 -3.26 -12.95
C ALA A 7 7.36 -3.61 -12.59
N PHE A 8 7.15 -4.72 -11.88
CA PHE A 8 5.82 -5.13 -11.46
C PHE A 8 5.17 -4.15 -10.48
N LEU A 9 5.88 -3.72 -9.44
CA LEU A 9 5.31 -2.79 -8.45
C LEU A 9 4.99 -1.44 -9.08
N THR A 10 5.89 -0.92 -9.93
CA THR A 10 5.62 0.32 -10.69
C THR A 10 4.35 0.20 -11.53
N GLU A 11 4.15 -0.90 -12.24
CA GLU A 11 2.95 -1.12 -13.03
C GLU A 11 1.68 -1.23 -12.17
N LYS A 12 1.74 -1.96 -11.06
CA LYS A 12 0.59 -2.14 -10.17
C LYS A 12 0.15 -0.85 -9.48
N VAL A 13 1.09 -0.10 -8.94
CA VAL A 13 0.83 1.21 -8.31
C VAL A 13 0.20 2.18 -9.31
N ALA A 14 0.69 2.23 -10.55
CA ALA A 14 0.13 3.10 -11.59
C ALA A 14 -1.34 2.75 -11.95
N GLN A 15 -1.73 1.48 -11.78
CA GLN A 15 -3.06 0.99 -12.11
C GLN A 15 -4.04 1.04 -10.93
N GLU A 16 -3.57 1.30 -9.71
CA GLU A 16 -4.37 1.17 -8.51
C GLU A 16 -5.51 2.19 -8.44
N PRO A 17 -6.78 1.75 -8.40
CA PRO A 17 -7.91 2.68 -8.37
C PRO A 17 -8.01 3.51 -7.08
N TYR A 18 -7.64 2.93 -5.94
CA TYR A 18 -7.78 3.58 -4.64
C TYR A 18 -6.75 4.69 -4.45
N ALA A 19 -5.47 4.42 -4.71
CA ALA A 19 -4.42 5.43 -4.79
C ALA A 19 -4.80 6.62 -5.69
N ARG A 20 -5.33 6.36 -6.90
CA ARG A 20 -5.80 7.42 -7.82
C ARG A 20 -6.96 8.24 -7.26
N HIS A 21 -7.92 7.60 -6.60
CA HIS A 21 -9.05 8.30 -5.99
C HIS A 21 -8.60 9.30 -4.92
N LEU A 22 -7.57 8.96 -4.14
CA LEU A 22 -7.00 9.83 -3.10
C LEU A 22 -5.88 10.75 -3.59
N GLY A 23 -5.39 10.55 -4.82
CA GLY A 23 -4.28 11.31 -5.39
C GLY A 23 -2.91 10.96 -4.79
N LEU A 24 -2.73 9.70 -4.36
CA LEU A 24 -1.47 9.18 -3.85
C LEU A 24 -0.48 8.96 -5.00
N ARG A 25 0.78 9.31 -4.78
CA ARG A 25 1.83 9.25 -5.83
C ARG A 25 3.11 8.66 -5.29
N LEU A 26 3.56 7.56 -5.88
CA LEU A 26 4.88 7.01 -5.60
C LEU A 26 5.98 7.95 -6.10
N VAL A 27 6.88 8.34 -5.20
CA VAL A 27 8.04 9.20 -5.50
C VAL A 27 9.32 8.38 -5.60
N ALA A 28 9.54 7.47 -4.66
CA ALA A 28 10.73 6.61 -4.63
C ALA A 28 10.42 5.25 -4.03
N MET A 29 11.15 4.22 -4.48
CA MET A 29 11.05 2.85 -3.97
C MET A 29 12.39 2.14 -4.06
N ASP A 30 12.71 1.37 -3.02
CA ASP A 30 13.81 0.41 -3.00
C ASP A 30 13.45 -0.78 -2.10
N THR A 31 14.36 -1.73 -1.93
CA THR A 31 14.19 -2.89 -1.06
C THR A 31 13.97 -2.45 0.39
N GLY A 32 12.78 -2.76 0.92
CA GLY A 32 12.32 -2.39 2.25
C GLY A 32 11.95 -0.90 2.39
N TYR A 33 11.78 -0.17 1.29
CA TYR A 33 11.62 1.29 1.31
C TYR A 33 10.59 1.79 0.30
N ALA A 34 9.80 2.78 0.70
CA ALA A 34 8.99 3.57 -0.22
C ALA A 34 8.75 5.00 0.30
N LEU A 35 8.63 5.93 -0.63
CA LEU A 35 8.22 7.32 -0.40
C LEU A 35 7.02 7.64 -1.27
N VAL A 36 5.92 8.05 -0.64
CA VAL A 36 4.66 8.38 -1.32
C VAL A 36 4.23 9.79 -0.93
N GLU A 37 3.65 10.51 -1.87
CA GLU A 37 3.10 11.85 -1.67
C GLU A 37 1.57 11.90 -1.83
N MET A 38 0.94 12.84 -1.12
CA MET A 38 -0.47 13.20 -1.29
C MET A 38 -0.65 14.70 -1.05
N ASP A 39 -1.36 15.38 -1.95
CA ASP A 39 -1.73 16.78 -1.71
C ASP A 39 -2.93 16.85 -0.75
N PHE A 40 -2.82 17.69 0.27
CA PHE A 40 -3.88 17.91 1.24
C PHE A 40 -4.82 19.02 0.76
N ASP A 41 -5.99 18.64 0.27
CA ASP A 41 -7.06 19.52 -0.20
C ASP A 41 -8.34 19.39 0.66
N GLU A 42 -9.37 20.15 0.31
CA GLU A 42 -10.65 20.21 1.05
C GLU A 42 -11.36 18.85 1.08
N ASN A 43 -11.17 18.01 0.05
CA ASN A 43 -11.79 16.68 -0.04
C ASN A 43 -11.20 15.69 0.99
N LYS A 44 -10.09 16.05 1.63
CA LYS A 44 -9.39 15.22 2.63
C LYS A 44 -9.61 15.73 4.05
N GLN A 45 -10.53 16.67 4.23
CA GLN A 45 -10.89 17.19 5.55
C GLN A 45 -11.90 16.30 6.28
N ASN A 46 -11.87 16.32 7.60
CA ASN A 46 -12.88 15.72 8.46
C ASN A 46 -13.97 16.75 8.82
N ILE A 47 -14.91 16.34 9.69
CA ILE A 47 -16.03 17.16 10.17
C ILE A 47 -15.63 18.45 10.89
N HIS A 48 -14.34 18.66 11.18
CA HIS A 48 -13.79 19.85 11.82
C HIS A 48 -12.92 20.69 10.86
N GLY A 49 -12.89 20.36 9.56
CA GLY A 49 -12.04 21.06 8.59
C GLY A 49 -10.54 20.75 8.73
N LEU A 50 -10.17 19.77 9.56
CA LEU A 50 -8.79 19.30 9.74
C LEU A 50 -8.55 18.07 8.87
N ALA A 51 -7.30 17.63 8.70
CA ALA A 51 -7.03 16.40 7.96
C ALA A 51 -7.80 15.20 8.53
N HIS A 52 -8.49 14.48 7.64
CA HIS A 52 -9.15 13.23 7.99
C HIS A 52 -8.10 12.17 8.30
N GLY A 53 -8.19 11.57 9.50
CA GLY A 53 -7.24 10.54 9.93
C GLY A 53 -7.16 9.39 8.92
N GLY A 54 -8.30 8.99 8.34
CA GLY A 54 -8.36 8.01 7.26
C GLY A 54 -7.56 8.41 6.01
N ALA A 55 -7.55 9.68 5.59
CA ALA A 55 -6.76 10.09 4.41
C ALA A 55 -5.25 10.02 4.70
N VAL A 56 -4.83 10.45 5.89
CA VAL A 56 -3.43 10.30 6.33
C VAL A 56 -3.06 8.83 6.49
N PHE A 57 -3.96 8.00 7.00
CA PHE A 57 -3.77 6.55 7.09
C PHE A 57 -3.60 5.91 5.71
N SER A 58 -4.43 6.25 4.72
CA SER A 58 -4.30 5.73 3.36
C SER A 58 -2.94 6.08 2.75
N LEU A 59 -2.44 7.30 2.97
CA LEU A 59 -1.09 7.68 2.55
C LEU A 59 0.00 6.83 3.25
N ILE A 60 -0.15 6.55 4.55
CA ILE A 60 0.76 5.67 5.30
C ILE A 60 0.72 4.24 4.74
N ASP A 61 -0.49 3.72 4.49
CA ASP A 61 -0.72 2.34 4.05
C ASP A 61 -0.18 2.12 2.64
N GLU A 62 -0.34 3.09 1.73
CA GLU A 62 0.24 3.04 0.38
C GLU A 62 1.77 2.92 0.42
N ALA A 63 2.45 3.76 1.22
CA ALA A 63 3.90 3.66 1.39
C ALA A 63 4.30 2.31 2.01
N PHE A 64 3.52 1.82 2.96
CA PHE A 64 3.75 0.54 3.62
C PHE A 64 3.52 -0.66 2.69
N GLU A 65 2.49 -0.65 1.85
CA GLU A 65 2.20 -1.67 0.85
C GLU A 65 3.40 -1.86 -0.08
N ILE A 66 3.90 -0.75 -0.63
CA ILE A 66 5.02 -0.75 -1.58
C ILE A 66 6.30 -1.23 -0.89
N ALA A 67 6.63 -0.66 0.27
CA ALA A 67 7.83 -1.02 1.02
C ALA A 67 7.82 -2.49 1.46
N SER A 68 6.68 -3.02 1.89
CA SER A 68 6.57 -4.39 2.38
C SER A 68 6.57 -5.46 1.28
N ASN A 69 6.07 -5.12 0.08
CA ASN A 69 6.08 -6.01 -1.09
C ASN A 69 7.35 -5.90 -1.96
N SER A 70 8.22 -4.92 -1.70
CA SER A 70 9.50 -4.66 -2.39
C SER A 70 10.51 -5.84 -2.41
N HIS A 71 10.24 -6.91 -1.65
CA HIS A 71 11.09 -8.11 -1.55
C HIS A 71 10.69 -9.26 -2.48
N GLY A 72 9.72 -9.07 -3.37
CA GLY A 72 9.32 -10.17 -4.24
C GLY A 72 8.29 -11.13 -3.62
N ILE A 73 7.85 -10.89 -2.39
CA ILE A 73 7.01 -11.79 -1.60
C ILE A 73 5.78 -11.04 -1.14
N MET A 74 4.61 -11.63 -1.38
CA MET A 74 3.34 -11.00 -1.00
C MET A 74 3.30 -10.81 0.50
N ALA A 75 3.14 -9.56 0.91
CA ALA A 75 3.00 -9.14 2.29
C ALA A 75 1.57 -8.64 2.53
N VAL A 76 1.00 -9.02 3.67
CA VAL A 76 -0.32 -8.53 4.10
C VAL A 76 -0.20 -7.95 5.50
N ALA A 77 -0.83 -6.80 5.72
CA ALA A 77 -0.82 -6.13 7.00
C ALA A 77 -1.48 -7.02 8.07
N LEU A 78 -0.82 -7.15 9.23
CA LEU A 78 -1.37 -7.79 10.44
C LEU A 78 -1.80 -6.74 11.45
N ASN A 79 -1.01 -5.69 11.60
CA ASN A 79 -1.26 -4.62 12.55
C ASN A 79 -0.56 -3.33 12.11
N MET A 80 -1.20 -2.21 12.41
CA MET A 80 -0.62 -0.87 12.29
C MET A 80 -1.02 -0.07 13.53
N ASN A 81 -0.05 0.56 14.17
CA ASN A 81 -0.26 1.53 15.23
C ASN A 81 0.12 2.91 14.70
N VAL A 82 -0.82 3.85 14.70
CA VAL A 82 -0.63 5.20 14.15
C VAL A 82 -0.81 6.23 15.26
N THR A 83 0.15 7.14 15.36
CA THR A 83 0.06 8.33 16.20
C THR A 83 -0.02 9.56 15.31
N TYR A 84 -1.05 10.38 15.50
CA TYR A 84 -1.22 11.67 14.81
C TYR A 84 -0.70 12.78 15.72
N MET A 85 0.31 13.52 15.29
CA MET A 85 0.97 14.56 16.08
C MET A 85 0.50 15.97 15.73
N ALA A 86 0.20 16.21 14.45
CA ALA A 86 -0.17 17.53 13.96
C ALA A 86 -1.16 17.40 12.78
N SER A 87 -1.84 18.50 12.46
CA SER A 87 -2.66 18.62 11.25
C SER A 87 -1.94 19.48 10.21
N PRO A 88 -1.86 19.06 8.95
CA PRO A 88 -1.23 19.84 7.88
C PRO A 88 -2.04 21.06 7.50
N ARG A 89 -1.37 22.05 6.92
CA ARG A 89 -2.02 23.22 6.31
C ARG A 89 -2.65 22.84 4.97
N LEU A 90 -3.87 23.32 4.72
CA LEU A 90 -4.54 23.14 3.43
C LEU A 90 -3.65 23.61 2.27
N GLY A 91 -3.62 22.83 1.20
CA GLY A 91 -2.79 23.09 0.01
C GLY A 91 -1.34 22.61 0.14
N THR A 92 -0.92 22.01 1.26
CA THR A 92 0.41 21.42 1.40
C THR A 92 0.47 20.01 0.80
N THR A 93 1.68 19.58 0.42
CA THR A 93 1.96 18.19 0.07
C THR A 93 2.47 17.43 1.29
N LEU A 94 1.85 16.30 1.57
CA LEU A 94 2.29 15.33 2.56
C LEU A 94 3.20 14.28 1.94
N ARG A 95 4.18 13.81 2.70
CA ARG A 95 5.10 12.73 2.34
C ARG A 95 5.05 11.63 3.39
N ALA A 96 4.72 10.41 3.01
CA ALA A 96 4.90 9.21 3.83
C ALA A 96 6.13 8.45 3.40
N GLU A 97 7.10 8.34 4.30
CA GLU A 97 8.32 7.58 4.12
C GLU A 97 8.26 6.30 4.96
N ALA A 98 8.19 5.15 4.30
CA ALA A 98 8.17 3.83 4.91
C ALA A 98 9.54 3.16 4.83
N THR A 99 10.06 2.67 5.96
CA THR A 99 11.35 1.99 6.06
C THR A 99 11.23 0.70 6.85
N GLU A 100 11.79 -0.39 6.33
CA GLU A 100 11.91 -1.68 7.01
C GLU A 100 12.77 -1.57 8.26
N VAL A 101 12.26 -2.06 9.39
CA VAL A 101 12.99 -2.11 10.67
C VAL A 101 13.61 -3.49 10.86
N HIS A 102 12.84 -4.55 10.61
CA HIS A 102 13.29 -5.92 10.77
C HIS A 102 12.46 -6.87 9.92
N ARG A 103 13.07 -7.95 9.45
CA ARG A 103 12.41 -8.96 8.61
C ARG A 103 12.84 -10.36 8.98
N THR A 104 11.85 -11.24 9.10
CA THR A 104 12.00 -12.69 9.21
C THR A 104 11.44 -13.37 7.96
N VAL A 105 11.48 -14.71 7.94
CA VAL A 105 10.85 -15.49 6.86
C VAL A 105 9.34 -15.24 6.77
N ARG A 106 8.66 -15.00 7.91
CA ARG A 106 7.19 -14.96 7.98
C ARG A 106 6.61 -13.60 8.32
N THR A 107 7.40 -12.69 8.85
CA THR A 107 6.94 -11.35 9.26
C THR A 107 7.98 -10.31 8.94
N ALA A 108 7.55 -9.06 8.80
CA ALA A 108 8.44 -7.91 8.77
C ALA A 108 7.78 -6.70 9.43
N SER A 109 8.57 -5.88 10.11
CA SER A 109 8.12 -4.66 10.74
C SER A 109 8.68 -3.44 10.03
N TYR A 110 7.88 -2.38 9.99
CA TYR A 110 8.18 -1.13 9.30
C TYR A 110 7.88 0.06 10.20
N GLN A 111 8.60 1.14 9.97
CA GLN A 111 8.28 2.46 10.49
C GLN A 111 7.93 3.38 9.33
N ILE A 112 6.85 4.14 9.49
CA ILE A 112 6.40 5.11 8.51
C ILE A 112 6.34 6.48 9.19
N ARG A 113 6.89 7.51 8.54
CA ARG A 113 6.82 8.89 9.01
C ARG A 113 6.10 9.73 7.97
N VAL A 114 5.11 10.50 8.40
CA VAL A 114 4.41 11.46 7.55
C VAL A 114 4.88 12.86 7.89
N THR A 115 5.39 13.60 6.91
CA THR A 115 5.77 15.01 7.06
C THR A 115 5.06 15.88 6.03
N ASP A 116 4.86 17.15 6.36
CA ASP A 116 4.47 18.16 5.35
C ASP A 116 5.68 18.75 4.62
N ALA A 117 5.44 19.70 3.71
CA ALA A 117 6.47 20.38 2.93
C ALA A 117 7.50 21.16 3.77
N ASP A 118 7.16 21.57 4.99
CA ASP A 118 8.08 22.27 5.91
C ASP A 118 8.89 21.30 6.79
N GLY A 119 8.62 19.99 6.67
CA GLY A 119 9.23 18.97 7.53
C GLY A 119 8.52 18.78 8.87
N THR A 120 7.33 19.36 9.07
CA THR A 120 6.53 19.14 10.28
C THR A 120 6.08 17.69 10.33
N LEU A 121 6.32 17.01 11.46
CA LEU A 121 5.86 15.64 11.66
C LEU A 121 4.33 15.62 11.87
N ILE A 122 3.62 15.04 10.91
CA ILE A 122 2.16 14.93 10.92
C ILE A 122 1.71 13.66 11.63
N ALA A 123 2.33 12.53 11.30
CA ALA A 123 2.02 11.23 11.89
C ALA A 123 3.24 10.30 11.89
N MET A 124 3.24 9.31 12.78
CA MET A 124 4.11 8.14 12.70
C MET A 124 3.30 6.87 12.79
N CYS A 125 3.79 5.83 12.12
CA CYS A 125 3.22 4.50 12.20
C CYS A 125 4.29 3.44 12.42
N GLN A 126 3.96 2.47 13.27
CA GLN A 126 4.65 1.19 13.37
C GLN A 126 3.73 0.11 12.80
N ALA A 127 4.25 -0.66 11.84
CA ALA A 127 3.45 -1.62 11.09
C ALA A 127 4.11 -2.99 11.08
N LEU A 128 3.28 -4.03 10.99
CA LEU A 128 3.70 -5.43 10.92
C LEU A 128 2.96 -6.12 9.77
N VAL A 129 3.71 -6.80 8.90
CA VAL A 129 3.14 -7.69 7.87
C VAL A 129 3.36 -9.16 8.21
N TYR A 130 2.47 -10.00 7.70
CA TYR A 130 2.73 -11.40 7.40
C TYR A 130 3.24 -11.54 5.97
N ARG A 131 4.25 -12.39 5.77
CA ARG A 131 4.87 -12.68 4.47
C ARG A 131 4.46 -14.08 4.03
N LYS A 132 3.82 -14.17 2.86
CA LYS A 132 3.43 -15.45 2.26
C LYS A 132 4.67 -16.26 1.86
N LYS A 133 4.50 -17.58 1.66
CA LYS A 133 5.61 -18.45 1.22
C LYS A 133 5.97 -18.20 -0.25
N ASP A 134 4.98 -17.88 -1.06
CA ASP A 134 5.11 -17.82 -2.51
C ASP A 134 5.57 -16.41 -2.95
N LYS A 135 6.37 -16.38 -4.02
CA LYS A 135 6.72 -15.11 -4.67
C LYS A 135 5.47 -14.52 -5.31
N ALA A 136 5.19 -13.25 -5.04
CA ALA A 136 4.01 -12.56 -5.59
C ALA A 136 4.09 -12.40 -7.12
N PHE A 137 5.30 -12.47 -7.67
CA PHE A 137 5.64 -12.08 -9.05
C PHE A 137 5.59 -13.26 -10.03
N ALA A 138 5.18 -14.45 -9.58
CA ALA A 138 5.13 -15.66 -10.41
C ALA A 138 3.80 -15.85 -11.19
N ALA A 139 2.89 -14.87 -11.20
CA ALA A 139 1.57 -15.02 -11.82
C ALA A 139 1.19 -13.81 -12.70
N THR A 140 1.91 -13.59 -13.80
CA THR A 140 1.37 -12.81 -14.94
C THR A 140 1.81 -13.38 -16.29
N THR A 141 1.87 -14.72 -16.39
CA THR A 141 1.76 -15.44 -17.67
C THR A 141 0.82 -16.62 -17.48
N SER A 142 -0.47 -16.35 -17.24
CA SER A 142 -1.50 -17.34 -17.51
C SER A 142 -2.74 -16.61 -18.00
N PRO A 143 -3.12 -16.74 -19.29
CA PRO A 143 -4.36 -16.18 -19.78
C PRO A 143 -5.53 -16.86 -19.07
N MET A 144 -6.58 -16.10 -18.81
CA MET A 144 -7.86 -16.54 -18.27
C MET A 144 -8.20 -17.98 -18.66
N ALA A 145 -8.28 -18.88 -17.68
CA ALA A 145 -8.99 -20.13 -17.87
C ALA A 145 -10.49 -19.79 -17.95
N LYS A 146 -10.99 -19.76 -19.19
CA LYS A 146 -12.41 -19.90 -19.49
C LYS A 146 -12.83 -21.35 -19.20
N GLU A 147 -14.06 -21.44 -18.71
CA GLU A 147 -15.00 -22.57 -18.79
C GLU A 147 -14.70 -23.85 -17.99
N ASP A 148 -15.60 -24.13 -17.05
CA ASP A 148 -16.30 -25.42 -17.01
C ASP A 148 -17.82 -25.15 -17.03
N VAL A 149 -18.38 -25.08 -18.24
CA VAL A 149 -19.80 -25.33 -18.51
C VAL A 149 -19.86 -26.56 -19.39
N ALA A 150 -20.30 -27.68 -18.81
CA ALA A 150 -20.91 -28.87 -19.43
C ALA A 150 -20.59 -30.07 -18.52
N ALA A 151 -21.41 -31.09 -18.34
CA ALA A 151 -22.80 -31.36 -18.64
C ALA A 151 -23.14 -32.56 -17.72
N GLY A 152 -24.38 -32.62 -17.23
CA GLY A 152 -24.84 -33.70 -16.39
C GLY A 152 -26.34 -33.89 -16.52
N GLU A 153 -26.83 -33.99 -17.75
CA GLU A 153 -28.14 -34.59 -18.01
C GLU A 153 -28.01 -36.11 -17.93
N GLY A 154 -28.92 -36.76 -17.20
CA GLY A 154 -28.96 -38.22 -17.16
C GLY A 154 -29.86 -38.84 -16.11
N ALA A 155 -31.17 -38.54 -16.21
CA ALA A 155 -32.33 -39.40 -15.94
C ALA A 155 -32.32 -40.41 -14.76
N LEU A 156 -33.39 -40.39 -13.95
CA LEU A 156 -34.33 -41.52 -13.85
C LEU A 156 -35.65 -41.14 -13.15
N SER A 157 -36.74 -41.52 -13.82
CA SER A 157 -38.13 -41.43 -13.41
C SER A 157 -38.48 -42.43 -12.30
N THR A 158 -39.26 -42.00 -11.31
CA THR A 158 -40.58 -42.48 -10.84
C THR A 158 -40.83 -41.94 -9.43
#